data_AF-A0A7J4VAI5-F1
#
_entry.id   AF-A0A7J4VAI5-F1
#
_cell.length_a   1.000
_cell.length_b   1.000
_cell.length_c   1.000
_cell.angle_alpha   90.00
_cell.angle_beta   90.00
_cell.angle_gamma   90.00
#
_symmetry.space_group_name_H-M   'P 1'
#
loop_
_entity.id
_entity.type
_entity.pdbx_description
1 polymer ?
#
loop_
_entity_poly.entity_id
_entity_poly.type
_entity_poly.pdbx_seq_one_letter_code
_entity_poly.pdbx_strand_id
1 'polypeptide(L)'
;MSKEFKLPDLGESIVSAQVVKVLIKPGDFVKEDQTVLEIETDKATIEVPSEISGKVTGVYIKEGDKVPVGAVVFSVEGGGETSMEITSENVTAEVGADNKAETTTEPTEPTE
;
A
#
# COMPACT_ATOMS: atom_id res chain seq x y z
N MET A 1 -5.18 7.19 -19.36
CA MET A 1 -4.18 6.26 -19.93
C MET A 1 -3.76 5.31 -18.83
N SER A 2 -3.87 4.01 -19.06
CA SER A 2 -3.48 2.97 -18.10
C SER A 2 -1.97 2.75 -18.19
N LYS A 3 -1.31 2.57 -17.05
CA LYS A 3 0.14 2.40 -16.92
C LYS A 3 0.38 1.07 -16.24
N GLU A 4 1.20 0.23 -16.85
CA GLU A 4 1.48 -1.12 -16.35
C GLU A 4 2.74 -1.09 -15.51
N PHE A 5 2.66 -1.64 -14.30
CA PHE A 5 3.82 -1.86 -13.45
C PHE A 5 4.38 -3.25 -13.74
N LYS A 6 5.63 -3.28 -14.21
CA LYS A 6 6.37 -4.51 -14.45
C LYS A 6 7.43 -4.68 -13.37
N LEU A 7 7.72 -5.93 -13.01
CA LEU A 7 8.73 -6.21 -12.00
C LEU A 7 10.11 -5.77 -12.55
N PRO A 8 10.81 -4.84 -11.89
CA PRO A 8 12.17 -4.48 -12.29
C PRO A 8 13.15 -5.62 -12.00
N ASP A 9 14.32 -5.59 -12.63
CA ASP A 9 15.39 -6.55 -12.36
C ASP A 9 15.83 -6.50 -10.90
N LEU A 10 15.71 -7.65 -10.22
CA LEU A 10 16.02 -7.79 -8.78
C LEU A 10 17.49 -8.18 -8.53
N GLY A 11 18.31 -8.21 -9.59
CA GLY A 11 19.73 -8.56 -9.57
C GLY A 11 20.11 -9.43 -10.77
N GLU A 12 21.35 -9.30 -11.27
CA GLU A 12 21.90 -9.91 -12.50
C GLU A 12 21.82 -11.45 -12.60
N SER A 13 21.24 -12.16 -11.62
CA SER A 13 21.06 -13.62 -11.64
C SER A 13 19.67 -14.09 -11.19
N ILE A 14 18.74 -13.17 -10.89
CA ILE A 14 17.39 -13.52 -10.40
C ILE A 14 16.41 -13.35 -11.55
N VAL A 15 15.95 -14.46 -12.14
CA VAL A 15 15.04 -14.46 -13.30
C VAL A 15 13.55 -14.47 -12.89
N SER A 16 13.27 -14.78 -11.63
CA SER A 16 11.91 -14.87 -11.09
C SER A 16 11.90 -14.75 -9.58
N ALA A 17 10.84 -14.19 -9.02
CA ALA A 17 10.60 -14.10 -7.59
C ALA A 17 9.23 -14.66 -7.21
N GLN A 18 9.06 -15.08 -5.97
CA GLN A 18 7.77 -15.53 -5.45
C GLN A 18 7.12 -14.42 -4.63
N VAL A 19 5.85 -14.14 -4.88
CA VAL A 19 5.08 -13.15 -4.12
C VAL A 19 4.79 -13.72 -2.75
N VAL A 20 5.31 -13.09 -1.70
CA VAL A 20 5.01 -13.47 -0.31
C VAL A 20 3.71 -12.81 0.12
N LYS A 21 3.55 -11.53 -0.23
CA LYS A 21 2.44 -10.71 0.25
C LYS A 21 2.05 -9.65 -0.76
N VAL A 22 0.75 -9.46 -0.96
CA VAL A 22 0.21 -8.41 -1.83
C VAL A 22 -0.52 -7.40 -0.95
N LEU A 23 -0.01 -6.16 -0.90
CA LEU A 23 -0.61 -5.09 -0.10
C LEU A 23 -1.57 -4.20 -0.91
N ILE A 24 -1.76 -4.51 -2.19
CA ILE A 24 -2.62 -3.76 -3.11
C ILE A 24 -3.82 -4.57 -3.58
N LYS A 25 -4.91 -3.88 -3.91
CA LYS A 25 -6.13 -4.49 -4.44
C LYS A 25 -6.62 -3.70 -5.66
N PRO A 26 -7.35 -4.34 -6.59
CA PRO A 26 -8.02 -3.60 -7.66
C PRO A 26 -9.00 -2.59 -7.06
N GLY A 27 -8.87 -1.33 -7.48
CA GLY A 27 -9.61 -0.19 -6.97
C GLY A 27 -8.89 0.61 -5.88
N ASP A 28 -7.78 0.10 -5.34
CA ASP A 28 -6.98 0.79 -4.33
C ASP A 28 -6.11 1.89 -4.96
N PHE A 29 -5.70 2.87 -4.16
CA PHE A 29 -4.91 4.01 -4.65
C PHE A 29 -3.47 3.90 -4.15
N VAL A 30 -2.54 3.67 -5.08
CA VAL A 30 -1.10 3.53 -4.79
C VAL A 30 -0.36 4.83 -5.09
N LYS A 31 0.70 5.11 -4.33
CA LYS A 31 1.57 6.28 -4.51
C LYS A 31 2.98 5.86 -4.94
N GLU A 32 3.70 6.77 -5.58
CA GLU A 32 5.14 6.62 -5.80
C GLU A 32 5.83 6.46 -4.44
N ASP A 33 6.83 5.57 -4.37
CA ASP A 33 7.57 5.21 -3.13
C ASP A 33 6.79 4.36 -2.12
N GLN A 34 5.51 4.05 -2.38
CA GLN A 34 4.72 3.17 -1.53
C GLN A 34 5.03 1.69 -1.81
N THR A 35 5.26 0.90 -0.76
CA THR A 35 5.34 -0.57 -0.87
C THR A 35 4.01 -1.16 -1.32
N VAL A 36 4.01 -1.83 -2.47
CA VAL A 36 2.80 -2.42 -3.06
C VAL A 36 2.72 -3.93 -2.88
N LEU A 37 3.87 -4.60 -2.79
CA LEU A 37 3.97 -6.04 -2.62
C LEU A 37 5.35 -6.41 -2.07
N GLU A 38 5.42 -7.62 -1.53
CA GLU A 38 6.62 -8.23 -0.99
C GLU A 38 6.90 -9.53 -1.74
N ILE A 39 8.16 -9.69 -2.16
CA ILE A 39 8.62 -10.88 -2.87
C ILE A 39 9.78 -11.54 -2.12
N GLU A 40 9.84 -12.85 -2.21
CA GLU A 40 10.96 -13.65 -1.74
C GLU A 40 11.68 -14.25 -2.94
N THR A 41 13.00 -14.11 -2.90
CA THR A 41 13.94 -14.75 -3.80
C THR A 41 14.71 -15.81 -3.02
N ASP A 42 15.44 -16.69 -3.70
CA ASP A 42 16.27 -17.77 -3.08
C ASP A 42 17.22 -17.27 -1.99
N LYS A 43 17.56 -15.98 -2.00
CA LYS A 43 18.55 -15.38 -1.09
C LYS A 43 17.99 -14.33 -0.14
N ALA A 44 16.89 -13.68 -0.48
CA ALA A 44 16.39 -12.54 0.27
C ALA A 44 14.91 -12.25 -0.02
N THR A 45 14.23 -11.71 0.99
CA THR A 45 12.95 -11.04 0.85
C THR A 45 13.19 -9.58 0.50
N ILE A 46 12.56 -9.11 -0.57
CA ILE A 46 12.71 -7.76 -1.11
C ILE A 46 11.31 -7.16 -1.23
N GLU A 47 11.16 -5.93 -0.78
CA GLU A 47 9.93 -5.15 -0.91
C GLU A 47 9.96 -4.41 -2.25
N VAL A 48 8.85 -4.44 -2.99
CA VAL A 48 8.76 -3.73 -4.28
C VAL A 48 7.98 -2.43 -4.08
N PRO A 49 8.64 -1.26 -4.15
CA PRO A 49 7.96 0.03 -4.15
C PRO A 49 7.32 0.32 -5.51
N SER A 50 6.23 1.09 -5.51
CA SER A 50 5.61 1.55 -6.75
C SER A 50 6.43 2.69 -7.38
N GLU A 51 6.75 2.56 -8.66
CA GLU A 51 7.34 3.63 -9.49
C GLU A 51 6.27 4.59 -10.03
N ILE A 52 4.99 4.29 -9.80
CA ILE A 52 3.86 5.05 -10.35
C ILE A 52 2.80 5.28 -9.28
N SER A 53 2.19 6.46 -9.31
CA SER A 53 1.00 6.77 -8.51
C SER A 53 -0.26 6.66 -9.36
N GLY A 54 -1.35 6.16 -8.76
CA GLY A 54 -2.63 6.01 -9.44
C GLY A 54 -3.54 4.99 -8.79
N LYS A 55 -4.73 4.81 -9.38
CA LYS A 55 -5.70 3.82 -8.94
C LYS A 55 -5.42 2.49 -9.61
N VAL A 56 -5.22 1.42 -8.84
CA VAL A 56 -5.00 0.07 -9.36
C VAL A 56 -6.24 -0.37 -10.13
N THR A 57 -6.10 -0.66 -11.42
CA THR A 57 -7.22 -1.15 -12.26
C THR A 57 -7.30 -2.68 -12.26
N GLY A 58 -6.17 -3.36 -12.08
CA GLY A 58 -6.11 -4.81 -12.04
C GLY A 58 -4.78 -5.30 -11.48
N VAL A 59 -4.83 -6.39 -10.71
CA VAL A 59 -3.65 -7.09 -10.20
C VAL A 59 -3.63 -8.46 -10.85
N TYR A 60 -2.51 -8.81 -11.50
CA TYR A 60 -2.34 -10.07 -12.24
C TYR A 60 -1.57 -11.13 -11.46
N ILE A 61 -1.16 -10.80 -10.24
CA ILE A 61 -0.38 -11.66 -9.34
C ILE A 61 -1.19 -11.98 -8.09
N LYS A 62 -0.83 -13.06 -7.39
CA LYS A 62 -1.45 -13.48 -6.13
C LYS A 62 -0.37 -13.79 -5.10
N GLU A 63 -0.76 -13.80 -3.83
CA GLU A 63 0.10 -14.30 -2.75
C GLU A 63 0.47 -15.76 -3.01
N GLY A 64 1.76 -16.07 -2.95
CA GLY A 64 2.36 -17.37 -3.30
C GLY A 64 2.68 -17.57 -4.77
N ASP A 65 2.29 -16.65 -5.66
CA ASP A 65 2.47 -16.79 -7.11
C ASP A 65 3.90 -16.46 -7.55
N LYS A 66 4.36 -17.07 -8.64
CA LYS A 66 5.74 -16.94 -9.13
C LYS A 66 5.79 -16.02 -10.34
N VAL A 67 6.44 -14.88 -10.17
CA VAL A 67 6.47 -13.79 -11.16
C VAL A 67 7.88 -13.70 -11.76
N PRO A 68 8.03 -13.81 -13.09
CA PRO A 68 9.32 -13.59 -13.75
C PRO A 68 9.66 -12.09 -13.82
N VAL A 69 10.96 -11.79 -13.88
CA VAL A 69 11.42 -10.41 -14.08
C VAL A 69 10.90 -9.87 -15.41
N GLY A 70 10.47 -8.61 -15.41
CA GLY A 70 9.86 -7.96 -16.57
C GLY A 70 8.40 -8.35 -16.83
N ALA A 71 7.80 -9.22 -16.02
CA ALA A 71 6.38 -9.53 -16.11
C ALA A 71 5.52 -8.40 -15.55
N VAL A 72 4.32 -8.23 -16.12
CA VAL A 72 3.32 -7.27 -15.65
C VAL A 72 2.72 -7.78 -14.34
N VAL A 73 2.82 -6.95 -13.31
CA VAL A 73 2.38 -7.29 -11.96
C VAL A 73 0.97 -6.76 -11.71
N PHE A 74 0.76 -5.47 -11.98
CA PHE A 74 -0.51 -4.78 -11.87
C PHE A 74 -0.58 -3.60 -12.84
N SER A 75 -1.79 -3.14 -13.12
CA SER A 75 -2.04 -1.93 -13.90
C SER A 75 -2.62 -0.86 -12.99
N VAL A 76 -2.22 0.39 -13.22
CA VAL A 76 -2.84 1.57 -12.59
C VAL A 76 -3.40 2.50 -13.65
N GLU A 77 -4.39 3.28 -13.26
CA GLU A 77 -4.96 4.38 -14.03
C GLU A 77 -4.77 5.68 -13.24
N GLY A 78 -4.23 6.72 -13.90
CA GLY A 78 -4.12 8.05 -13.30
C GLY A 78 -2.71 8.60 -13.07
N GLY A 79 -1.66 7.99 -13.61
CA GLY A 79 -0.27 8.48 -13.50
C GLY A 79 0.07 9.61 -14.47
N GLY A 80 -0.75 10.66 -14.49
CA GLY A 80 -0.57 11.86 -15.31
C GLY A 80 -1.63 12.89 -14.95
N GLU A 81 -1.20 13.90 -14.19
CA GLU A 81 -1.81 15.23 -14.02
C GLU A 81 -3.33 15.30 -14.24
N THR A 82 -4.11 15.26 -13.15
CA THR A 82 -5.24 16.18 -12.91
C THR A 82 -5.78 15.96 -11.50
N SER A 83 -5.56 16.97 -10.67
CA SER A 83 -6.49 17.53 -9.69
C SER A 83 -7.59 16.64 -9.11
N MET A 84 -7.44 16.31 -7.83
CA MET A 84 -8.54 16.27 -6.87
C MET A 84 -7.96 16.85 -5.57
N GLU A 85 -7.96 18.16 -5.45
CA GLU A 85 -9.01 18.88 -4.73
C GLU A 85 -9.36 18.17 -3.43
N ILE A 86 -8.66 18.57 -2.36
CA ILE A 86 -9.13 18.39 -1.00
C ILE A 86 -10.35 19.29 -0.85
N THR A 87 -11.52 18.80 -1.24
CA THR A 87 -12.80 19.26 -0.67
C THR A 87 -13.29 18.15 0.23
N SER A 88 -12.60 17.98 1.37
CA SER A 88 -13.21 17.34 2.53
C SER A 88 -13.80 18.45 3.39
N GLU A 89 -14.89 19.01 2.87
CA GLU A 89 -15.89 19.75 3.63
C GLU A 89 -16.60 18.74 4.55
N ASN A 90 -16.05 18.52 5.74
CA ASN A 90 -16.78 18.03 6.91
C ASN A 90 -15.92 18.17 8.17
N VAL A 91 -15.92 19.36 8.76
CA VAL A 91 -16.11 19.50 10.22
C VAL A 91 -16.87 20.80 10.47
N THR A 92 -18.19 20.75 10.29
CA THR A 92 -19.09 21.59 11.08
C THR A 92 -19.93 20.67 11.94
N ALA A 93 -19.53 20.54 13.19
CA ALA A 93 -20.41 20.18 14.28
C ALA A 93 -19.92 20.94 15.53
N GLU A 94 -20.36 22.19 15.61
CA GLU A 94 -20.50 22.89 16.88
C GLU A 94 -21.59 22.18 17.68
N VAL A 95 -21.22 21.47 18.75
CA VAL A 95 -21.87 21.45 20.08
C VAL A 95 -20.73 21.01 21.01
N GLY A 96 -20.40 21.67 22.11
CA GLY A 96 -21.23 22.14 23.19
C GLY A 96 -20.41 21.92 24.46
N ALA A 97 -20.51 22.86 25.37
CA ALA A 97 -19.71 22.95 26.58
C ALA A 97 -19.90 21.77 27.55
N ASP A 98 -19.02 21.75 28.57
CA ASP A 98 -19.14 21.06 29.85
C ASP A 98 -18.85 19.55 29.92
N ASN A 99 -17.61 19.18 30.27
CA ASN A 99 -17.34 18.69 31.64
C ASN A 99 -15.84 18.44 31.91
N LYS A 100 -15.32 19.16 32.91
CA LYS A 100 -14.64 18.61 34.10
C LYS A 100 -13.45 17.66 33.80
N ALA A 101 -12.22 18.16 33.76
CA ALA A 101 -11.35 18.25 34.94
C ALA A 101 -11.49 17.04 35.88
N GLU A 102 -10.53 16.11 35.87
CA GLU A 102 -9.77 15.75 37.07
C GLU A 102 -8.72 14.66 36.75
N THR A 103 -7.49 15.07 37.02
CA THR A 103 -6.25 14.33 37.31
C THR A 103 -6.45 13.21 38.33
N THR A 104 -5.44 12.32 38.48
CA THR A 104 -5.18 11.43 39.64
C THR A 104 -6.04 10.16 39.65
N THR A 105 -5.56 8.91 39.72
CA THR A 105 -4.30 8.28 40.17
C THR A 105 -4.28 6.79 39.77
N GLU A 106 -3.06 6.23 39.66
CA GLU A 106 -2.64 4.84 39.97
C GLU A 106 -3.39 4.14 41.15
N PRO A 107 -3.13 2.86 41.52
CA PRO A 107 -2.64 1.66 40.82
C PRO A 107 -3.46 0.37 41.17
N THR A 108 -3.10 -0.77 40.56
CA THR A 108 -3.21 -2.18 41.05
C THR A 108 -4.54 -2.79 41.53
N GLU A 109 -4.95 -3.90 40.90
CA GLU A 109 -5.20 -5.16 41.63
C GLU A 109 -5.05 -6.39 40.70
N PRO A 110 -4.26 -7.42 41.07
CA PRO A 110 -4.21 -8.72 40.41
C PRO A 110 -5.21 -9.68 41.08
N THR A 111 -5.89 -10.56 40.32
CA THR A 111 -6.32 -11.92 40.74
C THR A 111 -7.10 -12.57 39.59
N GLU A 112 -6.54 -13.64 39.02
CA GLU A 112 -7.20 -14.94 38.92
C GLU A 112 -6.14 -16.03 39.11
#